data_AF-A0A496TWB7-F1
#
_entry.id   AF-A0A496TWB7-F1
#
_cell.length_a   1.000
_cell.length_b   1.000
_cell.length_c   1.000
_cell.angle_alpha   90.00
_cell.angle_beta   90.00
_cell.angle_gamma   90.00
#
_symmetry.space_group_name_H-M   'P 1'
#
loop_
_entity.id
_entity.type
_entity.pdbx_description
1 polymer ?
#
loop_
_entity_poly.entity_id
_entity_poly.type
_entity_poly.pdbx_seq_one_letter_code
_entity_poly.pdbx_strand_id
1 'polypeptide(L)' 'MKVLIMTDLEGVSGVVSFVDQAYPDGKYYEQAKKLLTAEVNAAVKGLVEEGVDDILVIDGHGPGGIVFEEL' A
#
# COMPACT_ATOMS: atom_id res chain seq x y z
N MET A 1 21.61 -1.88 -0.52
CA MET A 1 21.04 -1.19 -1.71
C MET A 1 19.94 -0.27 -1.20
N LYS A 2 19.70 0.90 -1.80
CA LYS A 2 18.57 1.75 -1.40
C LYS A 2 17.39 1.54 -2.32
N VAL A 3 16.22 1.25 -1.77
CA VAL A 3 14.98 1.08 -2.53
C VAL A 3 13.93 2.07 -2.04
N LEU A 4 13.24 2.71 -2.98
CA LEU A 4 12.09 3.57 -2.70
C LEU A 4 10.85 2.94 -3.34
N ILE A 5 9.81 2.77 -2.54
CA ILE A 5 8.50 2.28 -2.98
C ILE A 5 7.51 3.44 -2.84
N MET A 6 6.91 3.86 -3.95
CA MET A 6 5.80 4.81 -3.94
C MET A 6 4.52 4.05 -4.20
N THR A 7 3.53 4.24 -3.32
CA THR A 7 2.29 3.46 -3.31
C THR A 7 1.13 4.30 -3.83
N ASP A 8 0.12 3.60 -4.36
CA ASP A 8 -1.17 4.18 -4.72
C ASP A 8 -2.26 3.12 -4.49
N LEU A 9 -3.49 3.52 -4.22
CA LEU A 9 -4.55 2.62 -3.76
C LEU A 9 -5.35 2.02 -4.93
N GLU A 10 -5.49 2.78 -6.00
CA GLU A 10 -6.33 2.53 -7.16
C GLU A 10 -5.92 1.27 -7.94
N GLY A 11 -4.62 0.94 -7.92
CA GLY A 11 -4.04 -0.18 -8.65
C GLY A 11 -3.91 -1.47 -7.86
N VAL A 12 -4.27 -1.47 -6.57
CA VAL A 12 -4.07 -2.61 -5.67
C VAL A 12 -4.93 -3.80 -6.09
N SER A 13 -4.39 -5.01 -5.98
CA SER A 13 -5.15 -6.21 -6.29
C SER A 13 -6.39 -6.34 -5.38
N GLY A 14 -7.57 -6.45 -6.00
CA GLY A 14 -8.85 -6.46 -5.29
C GLY A 14 -9.52 -5.09 -5.13
N VAL A 15 -8.87 -4.01 -5.56
CA VAL A 15 -9.50 -2.70 -5.78
C VAL A 15 -10.06 -2.68 -7.20
N VAL A 16 -11.39 -2.58 -7.31
CA VAL A 16 -12.13 -2.67 -8.58
C VAL A 16 -13.13 -1.53 -8.77
N SER A 17 -13.38 -0.72 -7.74
CA SER A 17 -14.25 0.46 -7.78
C SER A 17 -13.51 1.66 -7.22
N PHE A 18 -13.18 2.61 -8.08
CA PHE A 18 -12.54 3.87 -7.68
C PHE A 18 -13.40 4.62 -6.63
N VAL A 19 -14.71 4.72 -6.85
CA VAL A 19 -15.60 5.47 -5.95
C VAL A 19 -15.75 4.79 -4.60
N ASP A 20 -15.91 3.46 -4.57
CA ASP A 20 -16.18 2.76 -3.31
C ASP A 20 -14.92 2.44 -2.51
N GLN A 21 -13.74 2.41 -3.15
CA GLN A 21 -12.51 1.89 -2.55
C GLN A 21 -11.33 2.89 -2.53
N ALA A 22 -11.35 3.99 -3.29
CA ALA A 22 -10.24 4.94 -3.37
C ALA A 22 -10.54 6.32 -2.75
N TYR A 23 -11.75 6.55 -2.23
CA TYR A 23 -12.09 7.81 -1.54
C TYR A 23 -12.33 7.59 -0.04
N PRO A 24 -12.02 8.57 0.83
CA PRO A 24 -12.20 8.46 2.28
C PRO A 24 -13.63 8.19 2.74
N ASP A 25 -14.62 8.64 1.98
CA ASP A 25 -16.05 8.40 2.19
C ASP A 25 -16.57 7.16 1.45
N GLY A 26 -15.70 6.47 0.70
CA GLY A 26 -15.99 5.23 0.00
C GLY A 26 -16.30 4.09 0.97
N LYS A 27 -17.35 3.32 0.66
CA LYS A 27 -17.86 2.24 1.52
C LYS A 27 -16.79 1.22 1.97
N TYR A 28 -15.80 0.98 1.12
CA TYR A 28 -14.79 -0.07 1.30
C TYR A 28 -13.37 0.51 1.39
N TYR A 29 -13.21 1.82 1.63
CA TYR A 29 -11.90 2.47 1.69
C TYR A 29 -10.97 1.84 2.72
N GLU A 30 -11.44 1.65 3.96
CA GLU A 30 -10.63 1.03 5.01
C GLU A 30 -10.27 -0.43 4.72
N GLN A 31 -11.11 -1.15 3.97
CA GLN A 31 -10.77 -2.49 3.50
C GLN A 31 -9.67 -2.43 2.42
N ALA A 32 -9.77 -1.49 1.48
CA ALA A 32 -8.78 -1.31 0.42
C ALA A 32 -7.41 -0.95 0.99
N LYS A 33 -7.35 -0.09 2.02
CA LYS A 33 -6.10 0.27 2.71
C LYS A 33 -5.36 -0.94 3.31
N LYS A 34 -6.11 -1.91 3.85
CA LYS A 34 -5.53 -3.18 4.34
C LYS A 34 -4.95 -4.01 3.20
N LEU A 35 -5.60 -4.02 2.02
CA LEU A 35 -5.06 -4.69 0.83
C LEU A 35 -3.77 -4.02 0.37
N LEU A 36 -3.73 -2.68 0.28
CA LEU A 36 -2.52 -1.95 -0.09
C LEU A 36 -1.38 -2.27 0.87
N THR A 37 -1.65 -2.20 2.17
CA THR A 37 -0.66 -2.46 3.21
C THR A 37 -0.11 -3.89 3.10
N ALA A 38 -0.97 -4.88 2.87
CA ALA A 38 -0.54 -6.26 2.66
C ALA A 38 0.32 -6.45 1.39
N GLU A 39 -0.03 -5.76 0.29
CA GLU A 39 0.74 -5.81 -0.96
C GLU A 39 2.13 -5.17 -0.80
N VAL A 40 2.21 -4.03 -0.10
CA VAL A 40 3.47 -3.38 0.26
C VAL A 40 4.32 -4.29 1.15
N ASN A 41 3.74 -4.92 2.17
CA ASN A 41 4.46 -5.83 3.06
C ASN A 41 5.01 -7.04 2.30
N ALA A 42 4.26 -7.57 1.32
CA ALA A 42 4.74 -8.65 0.48
C ALA A 42 5.94 -8.22 -0.37
N ALA A 43 5.92 -7.01 -0.96
CA ALA A 43 7.03 -6.46 -1.72
C ALA A 43 8.27 -6.22 -0.83
N VAL A 44 8.09 -5.59 0.35
CA VAL A 44 9.16 -5.36 1.32
C VAL A 44 9.77 -6.67 1.78
N LYS A 45 8.95 -7.67 2.12
CA LYS A 45 9.43 -8.99 2.52
C LYS A 45 10.33 -9.62 1.45
N GLY A 46 9.90 -9.60 0.18
CA GLY A 46 10.72 -10.12 -0.92
C GLY A 46 12.05 -9.39 -1.07
N LEU A 47 12.07 -8.06 -0.92
CA LEU A 47 13.31 -7.28 -0.95
C LEU A 47 14.25 -7.62 0.21
N VAL A 48 13.71 -7.80 1.41
CA VAL A 48 14.48 -8.18 2.60
C VAL A 48 15.07 -9.59 2.45
N GLU A 49 14.32 -10.53 1.88
CA GLU A 49 14.80 -11.90 1.59
C GLU A 49 16.00 -11.90 0.62
N GLU A 50 16.08 -10.92 -0.28
CA GLU A 50 17.21 -10.70 -1.19
C GLU A 50 18.33 -9.80 -0.60
N GLY A 51 18.25 -9.47 0.70
CA GLY A 51 19.30 -8.75 1.43
C GLY A 51 19.27 -7.22 1.30
N VAL A 52 18.13 -6.63 0.92
CA VAL A 52 17.94 -5.17 0.97
C VAL A 52 17.63 -4.72 2.40
N ASP A 53 18.37 -3.73 2.88
CA ASP A 53 18.37 -3.24 4.27
C ASP A 53 17.92 -1.77 4.43
N ASP A 54 17.79 -1.03 3.34
CA ASP A 54 17.37 0.39 3.32
C ASP A 54 16.21 0.55 2.33
N ILE A 55 14.99 0.52 2.87
CA ILE A 55 13.73 0.60 2.12
C ILE A 55 12.91 1.76 2.66
N LEU A 56 12.58 2.72 1.78
CA LEU A 56 11.67 3.82 2.08
C LEU A 56 10.34 3.59 1.37
N VAL A 57 9.25 3.51 2.13
CA VAL A 57 7.88 3.44 1.60
C VAL A 57 7.23 4.82 1.71
N ILE A 58 6.65 5.29 0.61
CA ILE A 58 5.88 6.54 0.55
C ILE A 58 4.42 6.18 0.33
N ASP A 59 3.57 6.63 1.26
CA ASP A 59 2.12 6.64 1.08
C ASP A 59 1.76 7.75 0.08
N GLY A 60 1.55 7.36 -1.17
CA GLY A 60 1.38 8.28 -2.30
C GLY A 60 -0.07 8.54 -2.67
N HIS A 61 -1.00 7.77 -2.12
CA HIS A 61 -2.42 7.95 -2.37
C HIS A 61 -2.90 9.22 -1.65
N GLY A 62 -3.62 10.10 -2.34
CA GLY A 62 -3.85 11.49 -1.88
C GLY A 62 -4.31 11.64 -0.42
N PRO A 63 -5.38 10.96 0.02
CA PRO A 63 -5.82 10.96 1.41
C PRO A 63 -5.11 9.94 2.34
N GLY A 64 -4.21 9.12 1.81
CA GLY A 64 -3.46 8.08 2.51
C GLY A 64 -4.04 6.68 2.32
N GLY A 65 -3.21 5.72 1.93
CA GLY A 65 -3.59 4.34 1.65
C GLY A 65 -3.07 3.32 2.67
N ILE A 66 -2.12 3.69 3.53
CA ILE A 66 -1.42 2.75 4.41
C ILE A 66 -2.07 2.69 5.80
N VAL A 67 -2.19 1.47 6.34
CA VAL A 67 -2.50 1.23 7.75
C VAL A 67 -1.19 1.03 8.49
N PHE A 68 -0.68 2.09 9.14
CA PHE A 68 0.67 2.07 9.74
C PHE A 68 0.85 1.03 10.84
N GLU A 69 -0.23 0.66 11.54
CA GLU A 69 -0.21 -0.39 12.58
C GLU A 69 -0.09 -1.81 12.02
N GLU A 70 -0.32 -1.97 10.70
CA GLU A 70 -0.24 -3.25 9.99
C GLU A 70 0.95 -3.33 9.01
N LEU A 71 1.77 -2.27 8.90
CA LEU A 71 2.97 -2.20 8.06
C LEU A 71 4.17 -2.93 8.71
#